data_AF-A0A5E5A8D2-F1
#
_entry.id   AF-A0A5E5A8D2-F1
#
_cell.length_a   1.000
_cell.length_b   1.000
_cell.length_c   1.000
_cell.angle_alpha   90.00
_cell.angle_beta   90.00
_cell.angle_gamma   90.00
#
_symmetry.space_group_name_H-M   'P 1'
#
loop_
_entity.id
_entity.type
_entity.pdbx_description
1 polymer ?
#
loop_
_entity_poly.entity_id
_entity_poly.type
_entity_poly.pdbx_seq_one_letter_code
_entity_poly.pdbx_strand_id
1 'polypeptide(L)'
;MSASRRPPVELHRLISELVRNPELVARLREAPDQVHEAFGVPEDQRAQLNADPRKALRDLEVHPNLQFKYLGARGLLKLAPATISPFLEKRGPDNGSDC
;
A
#
# COMPACT_ATOMS: atom_id res chain seq x y z
N MET A 1 8.33 22.21 17.56
CA MET A 1 9.48 21.51 16.97
C MET A 1 8.94 20.39 16.09
N SER A 2 8.80 20.60 14.78
CA SER A 2 8.41 19.52 13.86
C SER A 2 9.64 18.65 13.63
N ALA A 3 9.76 17.56 14.39
CA ALA A 3 10.69 16.49 14.05
C ALA A 3 10.42 16.11 12.59
N SER A 4 11.46 16.15 11.76
CA SER A 4 11.41 15.71 10.36
C SER A 4 10.64 14.39 10.29
N ARG A 5 9.43 14.41 9.72
CA ARG A 5 8.55 13.24 9.65
C ARG A 5 9.19 12.22 8.73
N ARG A 6 10.04 11.38 9.30
CA ARG A 6 10.55 10.21 8.58
C ARG A 6 9.36 9.26 8.36
N PRO A 7 9.27 8.60 7.19
CA PRO A 7 8.25 7.58 6.96
C PRO A 7 8.26 6.56 8.12
N PRO A 8 7.11 6.16 8.68
CA PRO A 8 7.08 5.29 9.84
C PRO A 8 7.74 3.94 9.51
N VAL A 9 8.87 3.64 10.14
CA VAL A 9 9.64 2.42 9.86
C VAL A 9 8.86 1.17 10.26
N GLU A 10 8.01 1.29 11.28
CA GLU A 10 7.07 0.29 11.77
C GLU A 10 6.05 -0.06 10.70
N LEU A 11 5.48 0.94 10.04
CA LEU A 11 4.52 0.75 8.96
C LEU A 11 5.19 0.13 7.72
N HIS A 12 6.43 0.52 7.41
CA HIS A 12 7.22 -0.12 6.37
C HIS A 12 7.46 -1.62 6.66
N ARG A 13 7.85 -1.95 7.90
CA ARG A 13 8.05 -3.34 8.34
C ARG A 13 6.76 -4.14 8.22
N LEU A 14 5.65 -3.60 8.73
CA LEU A 14 4.33 -4.23 8.60
C LEU A 14 3.98 -4.52 7.14
N ILE A 15 4.10 -3.52 6.25
CA ILE A 15 3.78 -3.69 4.83
C ILE A 15 4.69 -4.72 4.16
N SER A 16 5.95 -4.80 4.56
CA SER A 16 6.89 -5.79 4.04
C SER A 16 6.51 -7.21 4.45
N GLU A 17 6.04 -7.40 5.68
CA GLU A 17 5.55 -8.70 6.18
C GLU A 17 4.21 -9.09 5.55
N LEU A 18 3.30 -8.14 5.35
CA LEU A 18 1.99 -8.39 4.70
C LEU A 18 2.13 -8.95 3.28
N VAL A 19 3.19 -8.59 2.56
CA VAL A 19 3.46 -9.12 1.21
C VAL A 19 3.83 -10.60 1.24
N ARG A 20 4.38 -11.09 2.35
CA ARG A 20 4.93 -12.45 2.48
C ARG A 20 4.04 -13.38 3.32
N ASN A 21 3.09 -12.84 4.08
CA ASN A 21 2.28 -13.60 5.03
C ASN A 21 0.76 -13.40 4.82
N PRO A 22 0.08 -14.33 4.13
CA PRO A 22 -1.37 -14.27 3.91
C PRO A 22 -2.21 -14.32 5.20
N GLU A 23 -1.75 -15.02 6.24
CA GLU A 23 -2.47 -15.09 7.53
C GLU A 23 -2.44 -13.73 8.23
N LEU A 24 -1.31 -13.02 8.15
CA LEU A 24 -1.21 -11.65 8.67
C LEU A 24 -2.15 -10.70 7.92
N VAL A 25 -2.35 -10.91 6.61
CA VAL A 25 -3.34 -10.14 5.83
C VAL A 25 -4.76 -10.39 6.32
N ALA A 26 -5.14 -11.64 6.60
CA ALA A 26 -6.45 -11.96 7.18
C ALA A 26 -6.64 -11.27 8.54
N ARG A 27 -5.65 -11.39 9.43
CA ARG A 27 -5.67 -10.73 10.75
C ARG A 27 -5.76 -9.21 10.65
N LEU A 28 -5.05 -8.59 9.71
CA LEU A 28 -5.12 -7.15 9.48
C LEU A 28 -6.52 -6.69 9.05
N ARG A 29 -7.25 -7.53 8.31
CA ARG A 29 -8.62 -7.21 7.88
C ARG A 29 -9.62 -7.32 9.03
N GLU A 30 -9.44 -8.31 9.89
CA GLU A 30 -10.33 -8.56 11.04
C GLU A 30 -10.09 -7.60 12.20
N ALA A 31 -8.82 -7.42 12.59
CA ALA A 31 -8.41 -6.67 13.76
C ALA A 31 -7.23 -5.73 13.44
N PRO A 32 -7.44 -4.70 12.61
CA PRO A 32 -6.36 -3.85 12.12
C PRO A 32 -5.59 -3.15 13.23
N ASP A 33 -6.30 -2.66 14.26
CA ASP A 33 -5.69 -1.93 15.36
C ASP A 33 -4.69 -2.78 16.16
N GLN A 34 -5.06 -4.02 16.47
CA GLN A 34 -4.20 -4.98 17.18
C GLN A 34 -2.95 -5.34 16.36
N VAL A 35 -3.10 -5.47 15.04
CA VAL A 35 -1.95 -5.74 14.15
C VAL A 35 -1.02 -4.52 14.09
N HIS A 36 -1.56 -3.31 14.01
CA HIS A 36 -0.75 -2.10 14.05
C HIS A 36 0.00 -1.97 15.39
N GLU A 37 -0.68 -2.24 16.50
CA GLU A 37 -0.07 -2.23 17.84
C GLU A 37 1.06 -3.25 17.96
N ALA A 38 0.85 -4.48 17.50
CA ALA A 38 1.86 -5.54 17.53
C ALA A 38 3.13 -5.18 16.73
N PHE A 39 3.00 -4.35 15.70
CA PHE A 39 4.13 -3.83 14.92
C PHE A 39 4.73 -2.53 15.46
N GLY A 40 4.21 -2.02 16.58
CA GLY A 40 4.70 -0.80 17.24
C GLY A 40 4.27 0.49 16.56
N VAL A 41 3.24 0.46 15.70
CA VAL A 41 2.73 1.69 15.07
C VAL A 41 2.20 2.62 16.17
N PRO A 42 2.65 3.90 16.23
CA PRO A 42 2.22 4.86 17.23
C PRO A 42 0.70 5.05 17.26
N GLU A 43 0.14 5.22 18.46
CA GLU A 43 -1.31 5.29 18.69
C GLU A 43 -2.01 6.36 17.85
N ASP A 44 -1.41 7.54 17.70
CA ASP A 44 -1.92 8.64 16.87
C ASP A 44 -2.02 8.24 15.39
N GLN A 45 -1.02 7.50 14.89
CA GLN A 45 -1.02 6.99 13.52
C GLN A 45 -2.03 5.84 13.35
N ARG A 46 -2.19 4.98 14.36
CA ARG A 46 -3.24 3.94 14.35
C ARG A 46 -4.63 4.54 14.24
N ALA A 47 -4.90 5.59 15.03
CA ALA A 47 -6.16 6.32 14.97
C ALA A 47 -6.41 6.92 13.57
N GLN A 48 -5.39 7.53 12.96
CA GLN A 48 -5.48 8.04 11.59
C GLN A 48 -5.74 6.92 10.56
N LEU A 49 -5.02 5.81 10.65
CA LEU A 49 -5.17 4.66 9.77
C LEU A 49 -6.53 3.97 9.91
N ASN A 50 -7.12 3.95 11.10
CA ASN A 50 -8.46 3.38 11.31
C ASN A 50 -9.57 4.31 10.80
N ALA A 51 -9.37 5.63 10.87
CA ALA A 51 -10.34 6.62 10.42
C ALA A 51 -10.38 6.75 8.89
N ASP A 52 -9.23 7.00 8.24
CA ASP A 52 -9.10 7.06 6.79
C ASP A 52 -7.71 6.57 6.35
N PRO A 53 -7.58 5.27 6.02
CA PRO A 53 -6.32 4.69 5.60
C PRO A 53 -5.67 5.40 4.42
N ARG A 54 -6.45 5.87 3.43
CA ARG A 54 -5.87 6.49 2.21
C ARG A 54 -5.30 7.85 2.53
N LYS A 55 -6.03 8.66 3.29
CA LYS A 55 -5.55 9.97 3.74
C LYS A 55 -4.36 9.82 4.67
N ALA A 56 -4.44 8.94 5.67
CA ALA A 56 -3.36 8.70 6.63
C ALA A 56 -2.03 8.32 5.94
N LEU A 57 -2.06 7.37 4.99
CA LEU A 57 -0.85 6.96 4.28
C LEU A 57 -0.20 8.11 3.48
N ARG A 58 -0.99 9.04 2.93
CA ARG A 58 -0.47 10.24 2.26
C ARG A 58 0.10 11.25 3.26
N ASP A 59 -0.63 11.51 4.34
CA ASP A 59 -0.25 12.48 5.38
C ASP A 59 1.01 12.03 6.17
N LEU A 60 1.24 10.72 6.22
CA LEU A 60 2.43 10.07 6.79
C LEU A 60 3.57 9.91 5.78
N GLU A 61 3.44 10.47 4.58
CA GLU A 61 4.46 10.47 3.52
C GLU A 61 4.96 9.06 3.15
N VAL A 62 4.08 8.06 3.24
CA VAL A 62 4.41 6.67 2.86
C VAL A 62 4.61 6.59 1.35
N HIS A 63 5.67 5.93 0.89
CA HIS A 63 5.95 5.80 -0.55
C HIS A 63 4.77 5.18 -1.33
N PRO A 64 4.40 5.68 -2.53
CA PRO A 64 3.21 5.24 -3.26
C PRO A 64 3.05 3.72 -3.38
N ASN A 65 4.12 2.99 -3.75
CA ASN A 65 4.10 1.53 -3.85
C ASN A 65 3.67 0.84 -2.54
N LEU A 66 4.08 1.36 -1.39
CA LEU A 66 3.72 0.82 -0.09
C LEU A 66 2.27 1.13 0.26
N GLN A 67 1.78 2.32 -0.13
CA GLN A 67 0.36 2.65 -0.01
C GLN A 67 -0.51 1.64 -0.75
N PHE A 68 -0.16 1.32 -2.01
CA PHE A 68 -0.86 0.31 -2.80
C PHE A 68 -0.88 -1.06 -2.13
N LYS A 69 0.28 -1.52 -1.65
CA LYS A 69 0.41 -2.80 -0.94
C LYS A 69 -0.45 -2.85 0.33
N TYR A 70 -0.41 -1.81 1.15
CA TYR A 70 -1.22 -1.73 2.37
C TYR A 70 -2.72 -1.73 2.06
N LEU A 71 -3.15 -0.90 1.10
CA LEU A 71 -4.56 -0.81 0.72
C LEU A 71 -5.06 -2.13 0.12
N GLY A 72 -4.22 -2.82 -0.66
CA GLY A 72 -4.52 -4.17 -1.17
C GLY A 72 -4.66 -5.18 -0.04
N ALA A 73 -3.73 -5.18 0.91
CA ALA A 73 -3.80 -6.04 2.10
C ALA A 73 -5.07 -5.76 2.92
N ARG A 74 -5.47 -4.50 3.09
CA ARG A 74 -6.73 -4.13 3.76
C ARG A 74 -8.01 -4.44 2.96
N GLY A 75 -7.91 -4.89 1.72
CA GLY A 75 -9.08 -5.08 0.84
C GLY A 75 -9.74 -3.76 0.41
N LEU A 76 -9.02 -2.65 0.55
CA LEU A 76 -9.50 -1.30 0.25
C LEU A 76 -9.00 -0.80 -1.11
N LEU A 77 -8.13 -1.55 -1.78
CA LEU A 77 -7.66 -1.16 -3.09
C LEU A 77 -8.77 -1.40 -4.13
N LYS A 78 -9.22 -0.31 -4.75
CA LYS A 78 -10.11 -0.35 -5.91
C LYS A 78 -9.28 0.08 -7.11
N LEU A 79 -8.97 -0.85 -8.00
CA LEU A 79 -8.32 -0.56 -9.27
C LEU A 79 -9.40 -0.51 -10.35
N ALA A 80 -9.39 0.56 -11.14
CA ALA A 80 -10.12 0.55 -12.40
C ALA A 80 -9.46 -0.51 -13.32
N PRO A 81 -10.24 -1.24 -14.13
CA PRO A 81 -9.68 -2.06 -15.19
C PRO A 81 -8.77 -1.19 -16.05
N ALA A 82 -7.47 -1.52 -16.08
CA ALA A 82 -6.53 -0.87 -16.97
C ALA A 82 -6.52 -1.64 -18.30
N THR A 83 -6.77 -0.95 -19.40
CA THR A 83 -6.58 -1.52 -20.74
C THR A 83 -5.24 -1.09 -21.31
N ILE A 84 -4.55 -2.04 -21.97
CA ILE A 84 -3.35 -1.76 -22.75
C ILE A 84 -3.68 -1.36 -24.19
N SER A 85 -4.95 -1.36 -24.61
CA SER A 85 -5.37 -1.04 -25.99
C SER A 85 -4.76 0.26 -26.52
N PRO A 86 -4.76 1.40 -25.78
CA PRO A 86 -4.16 2.64 -26.28
C PRO A 86 -2.65 2.54 -26.53
N PHE A 87 -1.96 1.62 -25.85
CA PHE A 87 -0.54 1.37 -26.05
C PHE A 87 -0.29 0.43 -27.24
N LEU A 88 -1.12 -0.61 -27.40
CA LEU A 88 -1.04 -1.54 -28.52
C LEU A 88 -1.43 -0.88 -29.85
N GLU A 89 -2.47 -0.05 -29.84
CA GLU A 89 -2.92 0.72 -31.01
C GLU A 89 -1.87 1.71 -31.49
N LYS A 90 -1.07 2.28 -30.58
CA LYS A 90 0.04 3.19 -30.92
C LYS A 90 1.28 2.49 -31.46
N ARG A 91 1.49 1.20 -31.15
CA ARG A 91 2.67 0.47 -31.61
C ARG A 91 2.51 -0.13 -33.01
N GLY A 92 1.28 -0.34 -33.49
CA GLY A 92 1.04 -1.04 -34.75
C GLY A 92 1.68 -2.45 -34.75
N PRO A 93 1.41 -3.28 -35.77
CA PRO A 93 2.22 -4.46 -35.98
C PRO A 93 3.63 -4.00 -36.38
N ASP A 94 4.57 -4.02 -35.42
CA ASP A 94 5.98 -3.99 -35.75
C ASP A 94 6.25 -5.30 -36.49
N ASN A 95 6.38 -5.24 -37.81
CA ASN A 95 6.83 -6.36 -38.63
C ASN A 95 8.25 -6.65 -38.16
N GLY A 96 8.37 -7.57 -37.20
CA GLY A 96 9.65 -8.02 -36.66
C GLY A 96 10.55 -8.43 -37.80
N SER A 97 11.48 -7.54 -38.16
CA SER A 97 12.61 -7.84 -39.02
C SER A 97 13.81 -8.00 -38.10
N ASP A 98 14.15 -9.27 -37.90
CA ASP A 98 15.46 -9.86 -37.64
C ASP A 98 16.46 -9.16 -36.70
N CYS A 99 16.82 -9.91 -35.64
CA CYS A 99 18.19 -10.10 -35.17
C CYS A 99 18.43 -11.62 -35.01
#